data_AF-A0A7J8JBY7-F1
#
_entry.id   AF-A0A7J8JBY7-F1
#
_cell.length_a   1.000
_cell.length_b   1.000
_cell.length_c   1.000
_cell.angle_alpha   90.00
_cell.angle_beta   90.00
_cell.angle_gamma   90.00
#
_symmetry.space_group_name_H-M   'P 1'
#
loop_
_entity.id
_entity.type
_entity.pdbx_description
1 polymer ?
#
loop_
_entity_poly.entity_id
_entity_poly.type
_entity_poly.pdbx_seq_one_letter_code
_entity_poly.pdbx_strand_id
1 'polypeptide(L)'
;MRRLGSVQRKMPCVFVTEVKEEPSTKREHQPFKVLATETISHKALDADIYSAIPTEKVDGTCCYVTTYKGQPYLWARLDRKPNKLAEKRFKNFLHSKQNSKEFFWNVEEDFKPVPECWIPAKDTEQLNGNPMPDENGHIPGIMKSLLKCSFVFTSIKNKRSI
;
A
#
# COMPACT_ATOMS: atom_id res chain seq x y z
N MET A 1 -10.13 -9.80 -21.29
CA MET A 1 -9.83 -8.45 -21.82
C MET A 1 -9.12 -7.63 -20.74
N ARG A 2 -7.83 -7.29 -20.92
CA ARG A 2 -7.16 -6.31 -20.05
C ARG A 2 -7.77 -4.95 -20.34
N ARG A 3 -8.30 -4.26 -19.32
CA ARG A 3 -8.84 -2.90 -19.50
C ARG A 3 -7.69 -1.96 -19.84
N LEU A 4 -7.79 -1.27 -20.97
CA LEU A 4 -6.87 -0.18 -21.32
C LEU A 4 -6.99 0.91 -20.24
N GLY A 5 -5.86 1.32 -19.64
CA GLY A 5 -5.82 2.38 -18.62
C GLY A 5 -6.03 1.94 -17.17
N SER A 6 -6.20 0.64 -16.86
CA SER A 6 -6.15 0.22 -15.45
C SER A 6 -4.71 0.23 -14.94
N VAL A 7 -4.45 0.90 -13.82
CA VAL A 7 -3.17 0.82 -13.10
C VAL A 7 -2.87 -0.64 -12.81
N GLN A 8 -1.81 -1.18 -13.41
CA GLN A 8 -1.45 -2.60 -13.30
C GLN A 8 -0.79 -2.89 -11.94
N ARG A 9 0.11 -1.99 -11.51
CA ARG A 9 0.79 -2.05 -10.23
C ARG A 9 1.15 -0.64 -9.80
N LYS A 10 1.29 -0.45 -8.48
CA LYS A 10 1.91 0.75 -7.95
C LYS A 10 3.41 0.70 -8.24
N MET A 11 3.96 1.75 -8.85
CA MET A 11 5.41 1.87 -9.05
C MET A 11 6.10 2.01 -7.68
N PRO A 12 7.19 1.27 -7.40
CA PRO A 12 8.03 1.53 -6.23
C PRO A 12 8.63 2.94 -6.27
N CYS A 13 9.24 3.37 -5.17
CA CYS A 13 9.98 4.64 -5.15
C CYS A 13 11.03 4.64 -6.27
N VAL A 14 10.87 5.57 -7.22
CA VAL A 14 11.70 5.62 -8.44
C VAL A 14 13.15 5.94 -8.10
N PHE A 15 13.36 6.86 -7.16
CA PHE A 15 14.68 7.34 -6.79
C PHE A 15 15.15 6.78 -5.45
N VAL A 16 16.45 6.56 -5.33
CA VAL A 16 17.09 6.16 -4.06
C VAL A 16 17.02 7.33 -3.07
N THR A 17 16.71 7.03 -1.82
CA THR A 17 16.73 7.98 -0.72
C THR A 17 18.09 7.99 -0.05
N GLU A 18 18.70 9.17 0.06
CA GLU A 18 19.93 9.42 0.82
C GLU A 18 19.60 10.11 2.14
N VAL A 19 20.33 9.76 3.20
CA VAL A 19 20.27 10.45 4.50
C VAL A 19 21.59 11.18 4.70
N LYS A 20 21.52 12.50 4.87
CA LYS A 20 22.67 13.35 5.18
C LYS A 20 22.61 13.79 6.63
N GLU A 21 23.75 13.78 7.32
CA GLU A 21 23.91 14.25 8.70
C GLU A 21 23.96 15.80 8.74
N GLU A 22 22.96 16.43 8.12
CA GLU A 22 22.74 17.87 8.11
C GLU A 22 21.32 18.19 8.61
N PRO A 23 21.09 19.29 9.34
CA PRO A 23 19.77 19.63 9.83
C PRO A 23 18.71 19.75 8.72
N SER A 24 17.53 19.21 8.97
CA SER A 24 16.40 19.28 8.03
C SER A 24 15.87 20.71 7.92
N THR A 25 15.63 21.18 6.70
CA THR A 25 14.96 22.48 6.46
C THR A 25 13.44 22.41 6.61
N LYS A 26 12.86 21.20 6.65
CA LYS A 26 11.40 20.98 6.69
C LYS A 26 10.86 20.68 8.08
N ARG A 27 11.72 20.24 9.02
CA ARG A 27 11.31 19.83 10.37
C ARG A 27 12.29 20.39 11.39
N GLU A 28 11.77 21.17 12.31
CA GLU A 28 12.53 21.73 13.43
C GLU A 28 13.10 20.60 14.30
N HIS A 29 14.34 20.77 14.77
CA HIS A 29 15.08 19.80 15.61
C HIS A 29 15.38 18.43 14.98
N GLN A 30 15.24 18.24 13.67
CA GLN A 30 15.70 17.01 13.02
C GLN A 30 17.18 17.17 12.61
N PRO A 31 18.12 16.38 13.18
CA PRO A 31 19.57 16.56 12.97
C PRO A 31 20.08 16.02 11.63
N PHE A 32 19.21 15.36 10.85
CA PHE A 32 19.52 14.78 9.55
C PHE A 32 18.48 15.19 8.51
N LYS A 33 18.87 15.11 7.24
CA LYS A 33 18.03 15.43 6.10
C LYS A 33 17.88 14.20 5.21
N VAL A 34 16.65 13.93 4.80
CA VAL A 34 16.34 12.84 3.87
C VAL A 34 16.09 13.46 2.50
N LEU A 35 16.87 13.05 1.50
CA LEU A 35 16.82 13.55 0.13
C LEU A 35 16.52 12.42 -0.84
N ALA A 36 15.79 12.73 -1.91
CA ALA A 36 15.76 11.88 -3.08
C ALA A 36 17.01 12.20 -3.92
N THR A 37 17.73 11.17 -4.34
CA THR A 37 18.86 11.29 -5.26
C THR A 37 18.37 11.30 -6.71
N GLU A 38 19.28 11.54 -7.66
CA GLU A 38 18.99 11.37 -9.09
C GLU A 38 19.16 9.91 -9.55
N THR A 39 19.60 9.02 -8.65
CA THR A 39 19.84 7.61 -8.93
C THR A 39 18.53 6.83 -8.89
N ILE A 40 18.22 6.12 -9.97
CA ILE A 40 17.07 5.23 -10.05
C ILE A 40 17.30 4.02 -9.14
N SER A 41 16.28 3.63 -8.37
CA SER A 41 16.35 2.47 -7.47
C SER A 41 16.32 1.15 -8.25
N HIS A 42 17.03 0.14 -7.76
CA HIS A 42 16.98 -1.21 -8.36
C HIS A 42 15.55 -1.76 -8.41
N LYS A 43 14.74 -1.53 -7.35
CA LYS A 43 13.32 -1.90 -7.32
C LYS A 43 12.53 -1.28 -8.48
N ALA A 44 12.84 -0.05 -8.88
CA ALA A 44 12.18 0.61 -10.01
C ALA A 44 12.66 0.07 -11.36
N LEU A 45 13.94 -0.29 -11.49
CA LEU A 45 14.48 -0.98 -12.67
C LEU A 45 13.82 -2.36 -12.85
N ASP A 46 13.71 -3.14 -11.77
CA ASP A 46 13.04 -4.45 -11.75
C ASP A 46 11.54 -4.34 -12.08
N ALA A 47 10.94 -3.19 -11.76
CA ALA A 47 9.56 -2.87 -12.10
C ALA A 47 9.37 -2.32 -13.52
N ASP A 48 10.44 -2.30 -14.34
CA ASP A 48 10.44 -1.84 -15.73
C ASP A 48 9.96 -0.38 -15.87
N ILE A 49 10.57 0.52 -15.08
CA ILE A 49 10.24 1.95 -15.06
C ILE A 49 10.30 2.60 -16.45
N TYR A 50 11.21 2.17 -17.33
CA TYR A 50 11.38 2.75 -18.66
C TYR A 50 10.22 2.46 -19.60
N SER A 51 9.49 1.36 -19.38
CA SER A 51 8.28 1.02 -20.13
C SER A 51 7.00 1.50 -19.44
N ALA A 52 7.12 2.13 -18.26
CA ALA A 52 5.97 2.58 -17.49
C ALA A 52 5.33 3.82 -18.10
N ILE A 53 3.99 3.84 -18.12
CA ILE A 53 3.21 5.00 -18.55
C ILE A 53 2.90 5.85 -17.31
N PRO A 54 3.40 7.09 -17.20
CA PRO A 54 3.06 7.95 -16.09
C PRO A 54 1.58 8.33 -16.15
N THR A 55 0.90 8.26 -15.01
CA THR A 55 -0.49 8.68 -14.85
C THR A 55 -0.59 9.73 -13.76
N GLU A 56 -1.52 10.67 -13.88
CA GLU A 56 -1.80 11.64 -12.83
C GLU A 56 -2.21 10.95 -11.53
N LYS A 57 -1.59 11.34 -10.41
CA LYS A 57 -1.99 10.88 -9.08
C LYS A 57 -3.19 11.72 -8.62
N VAL A 58 -4.37 11.12 -8.61
CA VAL A 58 -5.57 11.72 -8.02
C VAL A 58 -5.51 11.55 -6.49
N ASP A 59 -5.67 12.65 -5.74
CA ASP A 59 -5.73 12.62 -4.28
C ASP A 59 -7.14 12.28 -3.80
N GLY A 60 -7.40 10.98 -3.68
CA GLY A 60 -8.67 10.45 -3.22
C GLY A 60 -8.53 9.09 -2.55
N THR A 61 -9.65 8.54 -2.11
CA THR A 61 -9.68 7.20 -1.49
C THR A 61 -9.68 6.14 -2.57
N CYS A 62 -8.70 5.23 -2.53
CA CYS A 62 -8.67 4.10 -3.45
C CYS A 62 -9.88 3.18 -3.25
N CYS A 63 -10.55 2.85 -4.35
CA CYS A 63 -11.69 1.95 -4.35
C CYS A 63 -11.66 1.02 -5.57
N TYR A 64 -12.35 -0.10 -5.44
CA TYR A 64 -12.46 -1.12 -6.47
C TYR A 64 -13.93 -1.49 -6.65
N VAL A 65 -14.40 -1.59 -7.89
CA VAL A 65 -15.78 -2.02 -8.18
C VAL A 65 -15.74 -3.44 -8.70
N THR A 66 -16.38 -4.36 -7.98
CA THR A 66 -16.52 -5.76 -8.41
C THR A 66 -17.84 -6.36 -7.97
N THR A 67 -18.25 -7.39 -8.68
CA THR A 67 -19.49 -8.13 -8.41
C THR A 67 -19.34 -8.98 -7.16
N TYR A 68 -20.33 -8.94 -6.28
CA TYR A 68 -20.50 -9.84 -5.14
C TYR A 68 -21.96 -10.26 -5.06
N LYS A 69 -22.22 -11.57 -5.01
CA LYS A 69 -23.58 -12.15 -5.08
C LYS A 69 -24.41 -11.61 -6.26
N GLY A 70 -23.78 -11.50 -7.44
CA GLY A 70 -24.44 -11.04 -8.67
C GLY A 70 -24.67 -9.54 -8.80
N GLN A 71 -24.34 -8.73 -7.79
CA GLN A 71 -24.52 -7.27 -7.81
C GLN A 71 -23.17 -6.54 -7.72
N PRO A 72 -22.98 -5.42 -8.43
CA PRO A 72 -21.77 -4.62 -8.32
C PRO A 72 -21.73 -3.89 -6.97
N TYR A 73 -20.59 -3.97 -6.29
CA TYR A 73 -20.36 -3.23 -5.06
C TYR A 73 -19.08 -2.41 -5.14
N LEU A 74 -19.06 -1.32 -4.39
CA LEU A 74 -17.87 -0.54 -4.14
C LEU A 74 -17.10 -1.17 -2.97
N TRP A 75 -15.82 -1.43 -3.19
CA TRP A 75 -14.90 -1.95 -2.20
C TRP A 75 -13.91 -0.87 -1.84
N ALA A 76 -13.77 -0.60 -0.55
CA ALA A 76 -12.78 0.33 -0.03
C ALA A 76 -11.57 -0.45 0.49
N ARG A 77 -10.38 0.16 0.42
CA ARG A 77 -9.19 -0.42 1.07
C ARG A 77 -9.39 -0.45 2.57
N LEU A 78 -9.16 -1.63 3.16
CA LEU A 78 -9.16 -1.84 4.59
C LEU A 78 -8.05 -2.84 4.91
N ASP A 79 -6.87 -2.33 5.26
CA ASP A 79 -5.76 -3.19 5.67
C ASP A 79 -5.99 -3.67 7.11
N ARG A 80 -5.86 -4.97 7.34
CA ARG A 80 -5.95 -5.56 8.69
C ARG A 80 -4.66 -5.24 9.45
N LYS A 81 -4.80 -4.44 10.50
CA LYS A 81 -3.70 -3.94 11.31
C LYS A 81 -3.43 -4.85 12.52
N PRO A 82 -2.17 -4.90 13.00
CA PRO A 82 -1.84 -5.59 14.23
C PRO A 82 -2.53 -4.94 15.43
N ASN A 83 -2.71 -5.70 16.50
CA ASN A 83 -3.18 -5.19 17.78
C ASN A 83 -2.05 -4.37 18.48
N LYS A 84 -2.38 -3.64 19.54
CA LYS A 84 -1.40 -2.75 20.23
C LYS A 84 -0.19 -3.51 20.79
N LEU A 85 -0.40 -4.75 21.25
CA LEU A 85 0.66 -5.57 21.85
C LEU A 85 1.62 -6.08 20.76
N ALA A 86 1.07 -6.61 19.67
CA ALA A 86 1.81 -7.07 18.51
C ALA A 86 2.55 -5.94 17.83
N GLU A 87 1.93 -4.76 17.68
CA GLU A 87 2.57 -3.57 17.13
C GLU A 87 3.78 -3.14 17.98
N LYS A 88 3.66 -3.20 19.32
CA LYS A 88 4.80 -2.93 20.23
C LYS A 88 5.90 -3.97 20.07
N ARG A 89 5.54 -5.27 20.02
CA ARG A 89 6.48 -6.39 19.81
C ARG A 89 7.25 -6.23 18.50
N PHE A 90 6.55 -5.89 17.42
CA PHE A 90 7.11 -5.69 16.09
C PHE A 90 8.03 -4.47 16.03
N LYS A 91 7.63 -3.33 16.62
CA LYS A 91 8.51 -2.15 16.71
C LYS A 91 9.79 -2.47 17.49
N ASN A 92 9.67 -3.15 18.63
CA ASN A 92 10.85 -3.56 19.41
C ASN A 92 11.78 -4.47 18.60
N PHE A 93 11.22 -5.40 17.82
CA PHE A 93 11.99 -6.24 16.90
C PHE A 93 12.74 -5.41 15.86
N LEU A 94 12.07 -4.49 15.16
CA LEU A 94 12.70 -3.59 14.18
C LEU A 94 13.82 -2.73 14.80
N HIS A 95 13.63 -2.24 16.02
CA HIS A 95 14.64 -1.46 16.73
C HIS A 95 15.85 -2.28 17.18
N SER A 96 15.65 -3.57 17.48
CA SER A 96 16.69 -4.42 18.06
C SER A 96 17.87 -4.73 17.14
N LYS A 97 17.79 -4.45 15.81
CA LYS A 97 18.85 -4.54 14.77
C LYS A 97 19.78 -5.78 14.74
N GLN A 98 19.67 -6.73 15.66
CA GLN A 98 20.67 -7.77 15.96
C GLN A 98 20.13 -9.21 15.85
N ASN A 99 18.83 -9.41 15.66
CA ASN A 99 18.30 -10.76 15.51
C ASN A 99 18.22 -11.13 14.02
N SER A 100 19.08 -12.05 13.60
CA SER A 100 18.98 -12.76 12.30
C SER A 100 17.75 -13.66 12.19
N LYS A 101 16.91 -13.71 13.24
CA LYS A 101 15.67 -14.47 13.26
C LYS A 101 14.54 -13.62 12.68
N GLU A 102 13.83 -14.18 11.72
CA GLU A 102 12.63 -13.61 11.13
C GLU A 102 11.55 -13.41 12.21
N PHE A 103 10.82 -12.29 12.16
CA PHE A 103 9.74 -12.03 13.12
C PHE A 103 8.54 -12.93 12.82
N PHE A 104 8.14 -13.74 13.79
CA PHE A 104 7.00 -14.62 13.63
C PHE A 104 5.69 -13.95 14.07
N TRP A 105 4.73 -13.92 13.16
CA TRP A 105 3.39 -13.39 13.38
C TRP A 105 2.40 -14.50 13.74
N ASN A 106 1.63 -14.33 14.82
CA ASN A 106 0.46 -15.16 15.08
C ASN A 106 -0.77 -14.51 14.43
N VAL A 107 -1.16 -14.95 13.23
CA VAL A 107 -2.26 -14.33 12.44
C VAL A 107 -3.62 -14.31 13.18
N GLU A 108 -3.85 -15.25 14.08
CA GLU A 108 -5.10 -15.35 14.85
C GLU A 108 -5.14 -14.32 15.99
N GLU A 109 -4.04 -14.17 16.73
CA GLU A 109 -3.99 -13.34 17.94
C GLU A 109 -3.44 -11.93 17.71
N ASP A 110 -2.42 -11.79 16.86
CA ASP A 110 -1.64 -10.55 16.72
C ASP A 110 -2.40 -9.46 15.94
N PHE A 111 -3.55 -9.75 15.34
CA PHE A 111 -4.27 -8.84 14.44
C PHE A 111 -5.68 -8.50 14.91
N LYS A 112 -6.11 -7.27 14.59
CA LYS A 112 -7.48 -6.83 14.86
C LYS A 112 -8.48 -7.67 14.05
N PRO A 113 -9.70 -7.90 14.57
CA PRO A 113 -10.74 -8.57 13.83
C PRO A 113 -11.13 -7.74 12.60
N VAL A 114 -11.53 -8.43 11.55
CA VAL A 114 -12.05 -7.82 10.31
C VAL A 114 -13.52 -8.20 10.12
N PRO A 115 -14.31 -7.37 9.41
CA PRO A 115 -15.67 -7.73 9.04
C PRO A 115 -15.73 -8.98 8.16
N GLU A 116 -16.85 -9.70 8.19
CA GLU A 116 -17.05 -10.94 7.40
C GLU A 116 -16.85 -10.73 5.88
N CYS A 117 -17.20 -9.55 5.38
CA CYS A 117 -17.03 -9.19 3.97
C CYS A 117 -15.63 -8.68 3.62
N TRP A 118 -14.66 -8.78 4.52
CA TRP A 118 -13.27 -8.45 4.24
C TRP A 118 -12.62 -9.54 3.39
N ILE A 119 -11.85 -9.13 2.39
CA ILE A 119 -11.14 -10.04 1.49
C ILE A 119 -9.67 -9.58 1.42
N PRO A 120 -8.68 -10.48 1.55
CA PRO A 120 -7.28 -10.15 1.37
C PRO A 120 -7.03 -9.64 -0.07
N ALA A 121 -6.04 -8.78 -0.24
CA ALA A 121 -5.65 -8.35 -1.58
C ALA A 121 -5.13 -9.55 -2.40
N LYS A 122 -5.29 -9.49 -3.72
CA LYS A 122 -4.99 -10.64 -4.61
C LYS A 122 -3.55 -11.13 -4.53
N ASP A 123 -2.62 -10.20 -4.31
CA ASP A 123 -1.18 -10.46 -4.30
C ASP A 123 -0.62 -10.55 -2.87
N THR A 124 -1.48 -10.71 -1.86
CA THR A 124 -1.04 -10.93 -0.48
C THR A 124 -0.48 -12.35 -0.35
N GLU A 125 0.75 -12.45 0.15
CA GLU A 125 1.38 -13.75 0.43
C GLU A 125 0.52 -14.58 1.38
N GLN A 126 0.46 -15.88 1.15
CA GLN A 126 -0.32 -16.79 1.97
C GLN A 126 0.55 -17.91 2.53
N LEU A 127 0.43 -18.15 3.83
CA LEU A 127 1.05 -19.29 4.50
C LEU A 127 -0.06 -20.21 5.01
N ASN A 128 -0.10 -21.45 4.53
CA ASN A 128 -1.15 -22.42 4.87
C ASN A 128 -2.58 -21.90 4.64
N GLY A 129 -2.78 -21.07 3.60
CA GLY A 129 -4.06 -20.44 3.27
C GLY A 129 -4.42 -19.19 4.09
N ASN A 130 -3.58 -18.80 5.05
CA ASN A 130 -3.75 -17.57 5.82
C ASN A 130 -2.96 -16.42 5.20
N PRO A 131 -3.56 -15.22 5.03
CA PRO A 131 -2.87 -14.07 4.47
C PRO A 131 -1.82 -13.54 5.46
N MET A 132 -0.61 -13.33 4.95
CA MET A 132 0.55 -12.87 5.72
C MET A 132 0.66 -11.33 5.68
N PRO A 133 1.18 -10.73 6.76
CA PRO A 133 1.46 -9.30 6.78
C PRO A 133 2.62 -8.91 5.87
N ASP A 134 2.58 -7.68 5.39
CA ASP A 134 3.64 -7.05 4.61
C ASP A 134 4.84 -6.62 5.50
N GLU A 135 5.85 -6.02 4.87
CA GLU A 135 7.04 -5.47 5.54
C GLU A 135 6.71 -4.46 6.66
N ASN A 136 5.52 -3.86 6.65
CA ASN A 136 5.06 -2.90 7.67
C ASN A 136 4.23 -3.57 8.78
N GLY A 137 4.02 -4.89 8.71
CA GLY A 137 3.19 -5.64 9.65
C GLY A 137 1.69 -5.52 9.37
N HIS A 138 1.25 -5.03 8.21
CA HIS A 138 -0.17 -4.94 7.84
C HIS A 138 -0.54 -6.03 6.85
N ILE A 139 -1.76 -6.57 6.94
CA ILE A 139 -2.29 -7.48 5.91
C ILE A 139 -3.17 -6.64 4.96
N PRO A 140 -2.74 -6.40 3.70
CA PRO A 140 -3.53 -5.61 2.76
C PRO A 140 -4.86 -6.26 2.44
N GLY A 141 -5.91 -5.46 2.34
CA GLY A 141 -7.23 -6.00 2.05
C GLY A 141 -8.25 -4.96 1.63
N ILE A 142 -9.43 -5.46 1.30
CA ILE A 142 -10.57 -4.66 0.89
C ILE A 142 -11.81 -5.08 1.66
N MET A 143 -12.71 -4.13 1.89
CA MET A 143 -14.01 -4.37 2.50
C MET A 143 -15.10 -3.78 1.64
N LYS A 144 -16.23 -4.48 1.55
CA LYS A 144 -17.46 -3.95 0.98
C LYS A 144 -17.85 -2.65 1.69
N SER A 145 -17.84 -1.54 0.97
CA SER A 145 -18.29 -0.26 1.49
C SER A 145 -19.80 -0.26 1.66
N LEU A 146 -20.28 0.08 2.87
CA LEU A 146 -21.70 0.31 3.14
C LEU A 146 -22.16 1.71 2.68
N LEU A 147 -21.25 2.57 2.23
CA LEU A 147 -21.62 3.84 1.61
C LEU A 147 -22.41 3.53 0.34
N LYS A 148 -23.71 3.84 0.37
CA LYS A 148 -24.46 4.18 -0.83
C LYS A 148 -23.79 5.42 -1.41
N CYS A 149 -22.73 5.25 -2.19
CA CYS A 149 -22.09 6.36 -2.88
C CYS A 149 -23.06 6.87 -3.95
N SER A 150 -23.70 8.00 -3.66
CA SER A 150 -24.18 8.92 -4.68
C SER A 150 -22.95 9.43 -5.44
N PHE A 151 -22.49 8.68 -6.45
CA PHE A 151 -21.40 9.13 -7.29
C PHE A 151 -21.88 10.26 -8.19
N VAL A 152 -21.42 11.48 -7.93
CA VAL A 152 -21.36 12.52 -8.98
C VAL A 152 -20.17 12.15 -9.86
N PHE A 153 -20.44 11.53 -11.00
CA PHE A 153 -19.42 11.36 -12.04
C PHE A 153 -19.16 12.72 -12.68
N THR A 154 -18.12 13.43 -12.27
CA THR A 154 -17.54 14.48 -13.10
C THR A 154 -16.78 13.80 -14.24
N SER A 155 -17.45 13.66 -15.39
CA SER A 155 -16.81 13.28 -16.65
C SER A 155 -15.77 14.34 -17.02
N ILE A 156 -14.50 14.10 -16.70
CA ILE A 156 -13.39 14.85 -17.30
C ILE A 156 -13.31 14.38 -18.75
N LYS A 157 -14.00 15.11 -19.65
CA LYS A 157 -13.81 14.95 -21.09
C LYS A 157 -12.36 15.36 -21.37
N ASN A 158 -11.53 14.40 -21.81
CA ASN A 158 -10.22 14.67 -22.38
C ASN A 158 -10.33 15.83 -23.39
N LYS A 159 -9.73 16.98 -23.08
CA LYS A 159 -9.36 17.93 -24.12
C LYS A 159 -8.32 17.23 -24.99
N ARG A 160 -8.74 16.81 -26.18
CA ARG A 160 -7.82 16.55 -27.29
C ARG A 160 -7.02 17.85 -27.51
N SER A 161 -5.72 17.82 -27.25
CA SER A 161 -4.82 18.82 -27.81
C SER A 161 -4.31 18.27 -29.14
N ILE A 162 -4.51 19.09 -30.17
CA ILE A 162 -3.94 18.97 -31.51
C ILE A 162 -2.43 19.18 -31.42
#